data_AF-A0A4Y9Q418-F1
#
_entry.id   AF-A0A4Y9Q418-F1
#
_cell.length_a   1.000
_cell.length_b   1.000
_cell.length_c   1.000
_cell.angle_alpha   90.00
_cell.angle_beta   90.00
_cell.angle_gamma   90.00
#
_symmetry.space_group_name_H-M   'P 1'
#
loop_
_entity.id
_entity.type
_entity.pdbx_description
1 polymer ?
#
loop_
_entity_poly.entity_id
_entity_poly.type
_entity_poly.pdbx_seq_one_letter_code
_entity_poly.pdbx_strand_id
1 'polypeptide(L)'
;MPKSKKKRHQRRRPGQRPTPPERELDDALRAGFDSPAPGALLGFVGLILSVAAGAHDPADNLAELVRGLSDQGRTETSAAVLAIATLTGDIELRRRVRRELADRGQVLPRWLAELDRTEPFDRAIEISTVYRDADQLLVGVTVPGGHPLTAVVLVDNELGAFAAEGYVLQSPLEDAVALLLEDADPDVRVRDIPPADARARIEAALHELDLGPGRGGYESWAESRPVVDWMLSLLPAGGDDDVLRELSEDELDEISERFLASPFGPAWTDHDLRPLVDEVVAAGSANGIGDPLVWSPYNVASLLDPQRRHLDRGTPSLDRAPDLLRDLIRYGHAERGLRPELTTAALAAVDAATGSFLQAVHEPTDAD
;
A
#
# COMPACT_ATOMS: atom_id res chain seq x y z
N MET A 1 -15.55 10.33 -18.99
CA MET A 1 -14.62 10.96 -19.97
C MET A 1 -14.12 12.31 -19.46
N PRO A 2 -12.92 12.38 -18.87
CA PRO A 2 -12.22 13.63 -18.57
C PRO A 2 -11.06 13.89 -19.55
N LYS A 3 -10.80 15.18 -19.76
CA LYS A 3 -10.03 15.74 -20.88
C LYS A 3 -8.51 15.57 -20.70
N SER A 4 -7.87 14.96 -21.69
CA SER A 4 -6.41 14.87 -21.85
C SER A 4 -5.76 16.25 -21.92
N LYS A 5 -5.00 16.63 -20.88
CA LYS A 5 -4.07 17.78 -20.93
C LYS A 5 -2.75 17.31 -21.55
N LYS A 6 -2.54 17.65 -22.82
CA LYS A 6 -1.26 17.47 -23.54
C LYS A 6 -0.11 18.15 -22.78
N LYS A 7 0.79 17.37 -22.18
CA LYS A 7 2.09 17.85 -21.66
C LYS A 7 2.93 18.36 -22.85
N ARG A 8 3.17 19.67 -22.88
CA ARG A 8 4.14 20.31 -23.79
C ARG A 8 5.53 19.85 -23.39
N HIS A 9 6.18 19.03 -24.23
CA HIS A 9 7.59 18.69 -24.08
C HIS A 9 8.44 19.98 -24.05
N GLN A 10 9.02 20.30 -22.89
CA GLN A 10 10.08 21.28 -22.81
C GLN A 10 11.31 20.71 -23.54
N ARG A 11 11.72 21.40 -24.61
CA ARG A 11 12.97 21.13 -25.33
C ARG A 11 14.15 21.26 -24.35
N ARG A 12 14.84 20.14 -24.09
CA ARG A 12 16.15 20.11 -23.42
C ARG A 12 17.10 21.06 -24.15
N ARG A 13 17.74 21.97 -23.41
CA ARG A 13 18.83 22.82 -23.92
C ARG A 13 20.04 21.94 -24.28
N PRO A 14 20.64 22.07 -25.47
CA PRO A 14 21.85 21.33 -25.82
C PRO A 14 23.07 22.03 -25.19
N GLY A 15 23.76 21.37 -24.26
CA GLY A 15 25.05 21.88 -23.75
C GLY A 15 25.51 21.44 -22.34
N GLN A 16 24.69 20.77 -21.53
CA GLN A 16 25.19 20.22 -20.27
C GLN A 16 25.90 18.88 -20.54
N ARG A 17 27.21 18.83 -20.30
CA ARG A 17 27.92 17.56 -20.14
C ARG A 17 27.22 16.79 -19.00
N PRO A 18 26.96 15.47 -19.16
CA PRO A 18 26.50 14.64 -18.05
C PRO A 18 27.47 14.80 -16.88
N THR A 19 26.93 15.11 -15.70
CA THR A 19 27.73 15.11 -14.48
C THR A 19 28.16 13.67 -14.21
N PRO A 20 29.42 13.40 -13.85
CA PRO A 20 29.83 12.06 -13.44
C PRO A 20 28.97 11.59 -12.25
N PRO A 21 28.57 10.31 -12.17
CA PRO A 21 27.69 9.80 -11.12
C PRO A 21 28.27 10.00 -9.71
N GLU A 22 29.59 9.92 -9.55
CA GLU A 22 30.28 10.22 -8.28
C GLU A 22 30.07 11.66 -7.80
N ARG A 23 30.00 12.63 -8.74
CA ARG A 23 29.73 14.03 -8.39
C ARG A 23 28.27 14.26 -8.05
N GLU A 24 27.35 13.55 -8.72
CA GLU A 24 25.93 13.60 -8.39
C GLU A 24 25.67 13.04 -6.99
N LEU A 25 26.35 11.94 -6.62
CA LEU A 25 26.34 11.37 -5.27
C LEU A 25 26.85 12.38 -4.23
N ASP A 26 28.03 12.96 -4.47
CA ASP A 26 28.63 13.94 -3.55
C ASP A 26 27.75 15.18 -3.35
N ASP A 27 27.16 15.71 -4.44
CA ASP A 27 26.31 16.90 -4.38
C ASP A 27 24.98 16.60 -3.67
N ALA A 28 24.41 15.41 -3.87
CA ALA A 28 23.20 14.97 -3.16
C ALA A 28 23.45 14.76 -1.66
N LEU A 29 24.57 14.13 -1.28
CA LEU A 29 24.97 13.98 0.12
C LEU A 29 25.18 15.33 0.80
N ARG A 30 25.82 16.29 0.10
CA ARG A 30 25.99 17.64 0.61
C ARG A 30 24.66 18.36 0.79
N ALA A 31 23.77 18.30 -0.21
CA ALA A 31 22.45 18.91 -0.11
C ALA A 31 21.61 18.30 1.04
N GLY A 32 21.69 16.99 1.24
CA GLY A 32 21.03 16.30 2.36
C GLY A 32 21.62 16.69 3.71
N PHE A 33 22.94 16.79 3.82
CA PHE A 33 23.63 17.20 5.05
C PHE A 33 23.35 18.66 5.43
N ASP A 34 23.34 19.56 4.45
CA ASP A 34 23.08 21.00 4.65
C ASP A 34 21.59 21.27 4.93
N SER A 35 20.72 20.29 4.74
CA SER A 35 19.29 20.41 5.06
C SER A 35 19.07 20.55 6.57
N PRO A 36 18.26 21.51 7.01
CA PRO A 36 17.90 21.65 8.43
C PRO A 36 16.96 20.52 8.91
N ALA A 37 16.41 19.73 8.00
CA ALA A 37 15.43 18.69 8.27
C ALA A 37 15.90 17.32 7.72
N PRO A 38 15.54 16.21 8.38
CA PRO A 38 16.13 14.89 8.13
C PRO A 38 15.79 14.29 6.76
N GLY A 39 14.64 14.64 6.16
CA GLY A 39 14.09 13.87 5.05
C GLY A 39 14.94 13.87 3.78
N ALA A 40 15.66 14.95 3.48
CA ALA A 40 16.53 15.01 2.31
C ALA A 40 17.67 13.98 2.39
N LEU A 41 18.33 13.88 3.55
CA LEU A 41 19.40 12.90 3.76
C LEU A 41 18.82 11.48 3.87
N LEU A 42 17.73 11.29 4.64
CA LEU A 42 17.16 9.97 4.86
C LEU A 42 16.58 9.35 3.58
N GLY A 43 15.87 10.13 2.75
CA GLY A 43 15.35 9.65 1.47
C GLY A 43 16.47 9.27 0.50
N PHE A 44 17.52 10.07 0.44
CA PHE A 44 18.67 9.76 -0.42
C PHE A 44 19.47 8.55 0.06
N VAL A 45 19.66 8.39 1.38
CA VAL A 45 20.24 7.19 1.96
C VAL A 45 19.35 5.97 1.72
N GLY A 46 18.03 6.13 1.80
CA GLY A 46 17.05 5.10 1.44
C GLY A 46 17.20 4.63 -0.01
N LEU A 47 17.33 5.56 -0.95
CA LEU A 47 17.59 5.23 -2.35
C LEU A 47 18.87 4.40 -2.53
N ILE A 48 19.97 4.83 -1.89
CA ILE A 48 21.25 4.12 -1.93
C ILE A 48 21.10 2.70 -1.35
N LEU A 49 20.40 2.54 -0.24
CA LEU A 49 20.16 1.24 0.40
C LEU A 49 19.32 0.31 -0.48
N SER A 50 18.28 0.83 -1.14
CA SER A 50 17.46 0.03 -2.07
C SER A 50 18.26 -0.41 -3.30
N VAL A 51 19.11 0.47 -3.84
CA VAL A 51 20.06 0.10 -4.91
C VAL A 51 21.00 -1.00 -4.42
N ALA A 52 21.49 -0.89 -3.18
CA ALA A 52 22.37 -1.90 -2.61
C ALA A 52 21.66 -3.26 -2.45
N ALA A 53 20.40 -3.24 -2.01
CA ALA A 53 19.55 -4.41 -1.81
C ALA A 53 19.20 -5.16 -3.10
N GLY A 54 19.17 -4.48 -4.25
CA GLY A 54 18.91 -5.08 -5.55
C GLY A 54 20.08 -5.84 -6.18
N ALA A 55 21.25 -5.85 -5.54
CA ALA A 55 22.45 -6.54 -6.05
C ALA A 55 22.37 -8.07 -5.89
N HIS A 56 23.22 -8.80 -6.62
CA HIS A 56 23.30 -10.26 -6.50
C HIS A 56 23.72 -10.72 -5.11
N ASP A 57 24.63 -9.95 -4.47
CA ASP A 57 25.00 -10.10 -3.07
C ASP A 57 24.75 -8.76 -2.34
N PRO A 58 23.56 -8.57 -1.74
CA PRO A 58 23.20 -7.34 -1.03
C PRO A 58 24.13 -7.00 0.13
N ALA A 59 24.60 -8.01 0.87
CA ALA A 59 25.41 -7.80 2.06
C ALA A 59 26.82 -7.33 1.69
N ASP A 60 27.45 -7.97 0.71
CA ASP A 60 28.75 -7.56 0.21
C ASP A 60 28.70 -6.18 -0.44
N ASN A 61 27.65 -5.89 -1.21
CA ASN A 61 27.47 -4.59 -1.85
C ASN A 61 27.26 -3.45 -0.84
N LEU A 62 26.47 -3.68 0.21
CA LEU A 62 26.33 -2.74 1.32
C LEU A 62 27.68 -2.52 2.03
N ALA A 63 28.44 -3.58 2.26
CA ALA A 63 29.75 -3.48 2.89
C ALA A 63 30.76 -2.72 2.02
N GLU A 64 30.73 -2.87 0.70
CA GLU A 64 31.52 -2.08 -0.25
C GLU A 64 31.13 -0.61 -0.24
N LEU A 65 29.83 -0.32 -0.31
CA LEU A 65 29.30 1.04 -0.23
C LEU A 65 29.74 1.75 1.06
N VAL A 66 29.58 1.10 2.21
CA VAL A 66 29.97 1.64 3.52
C VAL A 66 31.48 1.90 3.56
N ARG A 67 32.30 0.98 3.05
CA ARG A 67 33.76 1.16 2.95
C ARG A 67 34.10 2.37 2.07
N GLY A 68 33.53 2.44 0.87
CA GLY A 68 33.77 3.53 -0.08
C GLY A 68 33.42 4.91 0.48
N LEU A 69 32.30 5.04 1.20
CA LEU A 69 31.92 6.29 1.87
C LEU A 69 32.84 6.63 3.04
N SER A 70 33.26 5.64 3.82
CA SER A 70 34.13 5.82 4.99
C SER A 70 35.55 6.27 4.58
N ASP A 71 36.07 5.73 3.48
CA ASP A 71 37.42 6.01 2.96
C ASP A 71 37.58 7.47 2.49
N GLN A 72 36.50 8.12 2.06
CA GLN A 72 36.56 9.54 1.65
C GLN A 72 36.86 10.50 2.80
N GLY A 73 36.55 10.11 4.05
CA GLY A 73 36.86 10.90 5.24
C GLY A 73 36.12 12.24 5.37
N ARG A 74 35.09 12.50 4.54
CA ARG A 74 34.31 13.74 4.57
C ARG A 74 33.20 13.68 5.62
N THR A 75 32.74 14.85 6.06
CA THR A 75 31.65 14.93 7.06
C THR A 75 30.34 14.41 6.47
N GLU A 76 30.06 14.75 5.21
CA GLU A 76 28.85 14.37 4.48
C GLU A 76 28.77 12.85 4.27
N THR A 77 29.89 12.20 3.96
CA THR A 77 29.93 10.74 3.82
C THR A 77 29.84 10.05 5.18
N SER A 78 30.47 10.59 6.21
CA SER A 78 30.35 10.07 7.58
C SER A 78 28.91 10.21 8.12
N ALA A 79 28.22 11.30 7.76
CA ALA A 79 26.80 11.50 8.02
C ALA A 79 25.94 10.44 7.33
N ALA A 80 26.22 10.15 6.05
CA ALA A 80 25.55 9.10 5.29
C ALA A 80 25.74 7.71 5.92
N VAL A 81 26.97 7.34 6.31
CA VAL A 81 27.24 6.05 6.94
C VAL A 81 26.55 5.95 8.31
N LEU A 82 26.47 7.04 9.08
CA LEU A 82 25.72 7.04 10.34
C LEU A 82 24.21 6.84 10.12
N ALA A 83 23.65 7.48 9.09
CA ALA A 83 22.27 7.28 8.69
C ALA A 83 22.03 5.83 8.24
N ILE A 84 22.88 5.28 7.37
CA ILE A 84 22.86 3.87 6.95
C ILE A 84 22.83 2.95 8.17
N ALA A 85 23.80 3.11 9.09
CA ALA A 85 23.90 2.28 10.28
C ALA A 85 22.65 2.35 11.18
N THR A 86 21.94 3.48 11.15
CA THR A 86 20.72 3.64 11.95
C THR A 86 19.52 3.03 11.25
N LEU A 87 19.35 3.24 9.95
CA LEU A 87 18.26 2.66 9.17
C LEU A 87 18.35 1.13 9.08
N THR A 88 19.57 0.57 9.01
CA THR A 88 19.77 -0.89 8.99
C THR A 88 19.80 -1.54 10.37
N GLY A 89 19.74 -0.75 11.45
CA GLY A 89 19.86 -1.26 12.82
C GLY A 89 21.27 -1.79 13.19
N ASP A 90 22.31 -1.49 12.41
CA ASP A 90 23.68 -1.95 12.66
C ASP A 90 24.34 -1.15 13.81
N ILE A 91 24.22 -1.70 15.02
CA ILE A 91 24.76 -1.11 16.25
C ILE A 91 26.29 -1.02 16.21
N GLU A 92 26.98 -1.99 15.60
CA GLU A 92 28.44 -2.04 15.56
C GLU A 92 29.00 -0.98 14.60
N LEU A 93 28.43 -0.88 13.41
CA LEU A 93 28.73 0.17 12.44
C LEU A 93 28.46 1.54 13.05
N ARG A 94 27.31 1.73 13.71
CA ARG A 94 26.97 3.00 14.37
C ARG A 94 28.00 3.39 15.42
N ARG A 95 28.45 2.45 16.26
CA ARG A 95 29.51 2.69 17.25
C ARG A 95 30.87 2.99 16.61
N ARG A 96 31.20 2.33 15.50
CA ARG A 96 32.44 2.58 14.74
C ARG A 96 32.43 4.00 14.17
N VAL A 97 31.38 4.36 13.44
CA VAL A 97 31.24 5.69 12.80
C VAL A 97 31.25 6.80 13.84
N ARG A 98 30.55 6.63 14.98
CA ARG A 98 30.59 7.61 16.08
C ARG A 98 32.00 7.85 16.63
N ARG A 99 32.83 6.81 16.74
CA ARG A 99 34.24 6.96 17.16
C ARG A 99 35.06 7.67 16.10
N GLU A 100 34.92 7.29 14.83
CA GLU A 100 35.63 7.93 13.72
C GLU A 100 35.29 9.44 13.60
N LEU A 101 34.01 9.80 13.76
CA LEU A 101 33.57 11.19 13.81
C LEU A 101 34.24 11.96 14.95
N ALA A 102 34.30 11.37 16.15
CA ALA A 102 34.93 11.97 17.32
C ALA A 102 36.45 12.14 17.14
N ASP A 103 37.13 11.10 16.65
CA ASP A 103 38.58 11.12 16.40
C ASP A 103 38.97 12.17 15.35
N ARG A 104 38.08 12.42 14.37
CA ARG A 104 38.25 13.45 13.32
C ARG A 104 37.77 14.84 13.74
N GLY A 105 37.13 14.99 14.90
CA GLY A 105 36.53 16.25 15.34
C GLY A 105 35.37 16.74 14.45
N GLN A 106 34.70 15.82 13.75
CA GLN A 106 33.57 16.13 12.89
C GLN A 106 32.30 16.32 13.71
N VAL A 107 31.56 17.40 13.45
CA VAL A 107 30.32 17.74 14.15
C VAL A 107 29.14 17.48 13.22
N LEU A 108 28.14 16.77 13.74
CA LEU A 108 26.90 16.47 13.01
C LEU A 108 25.71 17.25 13.61
N PRO A 109 24.66 17.52 12.82
CA PRO A 109 23.39 17.99 13.33
C PRO A 109 22.86 17.07 14.44
N ARG A 110 22.24 17.66 15.47
CA ARG A 110 21.74 16.91 16.63
C ARG A 110 20.79 15.79 16.23
N TRP A 111 19.87 16.07 15.30
CA TRP A 111 18.88 15.10 14.83
C TRP A 111 19.53 13.83 14.28
N LEU A 112 20.67 13.96 13.60
CA LEU A 112 21.40 12.84 13.01
C LEU A 112 22.28 12.13 14.04
N ALA A 113 22.95 12.91 14.90
CA ALA A 113 23.79 12.36 15.97
C ALA A 113 22.98 11.52 16.95
N GLU A 114 21.72 11.87 17.19
CA GLU A 114 20.79 11.20 18.12
C GLU A 114 19.70 10.40 17.40
N LEU A 115 19.79 10.16 16.07
CA LEU A 115 18.73 9.51 15.28
C LEU A 115 18.24 8.17 15.86
N ASP A 116 19.11 7.44 16.58
CA ASP A 116 18.78 6.21 17.30
C ASP A 116 17.86 6.38 18.52
N ARG A 117 17.55 7.62 18.90
CA ARG A 117 16.60 8.00 19.96
C ARG A 117 15.28 8.54 19.41
N THR A 118 14.97 8.24 18.16
CA THR A 118 13.67 8.58 17.56
C THR A 118 12.56 7.87 18.33
N GLU A 119 11.49 8.61 18.64
CA GLU A 119 10.36 8.11 19.42
C GLU A 119 9.14 7.91 18.52
N PRO A 120 8.51 6.73 18.50
CA PRO A 120 7.26 6.51 17.77
C PRO A 120 6.07 7.15 18.49
N PHE A 121 5.01 7.42 17.74
CA PHE A 121 3.72 7.80 18.33
C PHE A 121 3.02 6.60 18.96
N ASP A 122 2.16 6.88 19.95
CA ASP A 122 1.35 5.90 20.68
C ASP A 122 0.09 5.46 19.91
N ARG A 123 -0.14 6.04 18.74
CA ARG A 123 -1.21 5.70 17.80
C ARG A 123 -0.70 5.66 16.36
N ALA A 124 -1.39 4.87 15.56
CA ALA A 124 -1.33 4.90 14.11
C ALA A 124 -2.72 5.23 13.55
N ILE A 125 -2.80 5.62 12.28
CA ILE A 125 -4.07 5.98 11.64
C ILE A 125 -4.31 5.05 10.45
N GLU A 126 -5.54 4.58 10.30
CA GLU A 126 -6.02 4.04 9.04
C GLU A 126 -7.01 5.02 8.40
N ILE A 127 -6.82 5.28 7.11
CA ILE A 127 -7.78 5.95 6.24
C ILE A 127 -8.27 4.93 5.21
N SER A 128 -9.56 4.67 5.17
CA SER A 128 -10.16 3.65 4.31
C SER A 128 -11.47 4.11 3.70
N THR A 129 -11.86 3.52 2.56
CA THR A 129 -13.20 3.70 1.99
C THR A 129 -14.16 2.68 2.58
N VAL A 130 -15.47 2.87 2.37
CA VAL A 130 -16.46 1.84 2.73
C VAL A 130 -16.28 0.52 1.99
N TYR A 131 -15.62 0.53 0.82
CA TYR A 131 -15.33 -0.68 0.06
C TYR A 131 -14.10 -1.42 0.58
N ARG A 132 -13.21 -0.73 1.32
CA ARG A 132 -11.93 -1.27 1.79
C ARG A 132 -11.12 -1.89 0.65
N ASP A 133 -11.27 -1.36 -0.56
CA ASP A 133 -10.52 -1.75 -1.76
C ASP A 133 -9.05 -1.37 -1.65
N ALA A 134 -8.78 -0.24 -0.99
CA ALA A 134 -7.47 0.11 -0.50
C ALA A 134 -7.55 0.81 0.85
N ASP A 135 -6.57 0.53 1.70
CA ASP A 135 -6.40 1.14 3.02
C ASP A 135 -5.08 1.93 3.05
N GLN A 136 -5.10 3.16 3.59
CA GLN A 136 -3.89 3.92 3.87
C GLN A 136 -3.55 3.81 5.36
N LEU A 137 -2.38 3.26 5.66
CA LEU A 137 -1.85 3.13 7.00
C LEU A 137 -0.78 4.18 7.24
N LEU A 138 -0.96 4.97 8.31
CA LEU A 138 -0.04 6.04 8.68
C LEU A 138 0.60 5.78 10.04
N VAL A 139 1.91 5.89 10.09
CA VAL A 139 2.70 5.77 11.32
C VAL A 139 3.61 6.98 11.48
N GLY A 140 3.55 7.61 12.66
CA GLY A 140 4.31 8.82 12.99
C GLY A 140 5.48 8.52 13.93
N VAL A 141 6.59 9.22 13.72
CA VAL A 141 7.73 9.25 14.65
C VAL A 141 8.24 10.68 14.82
N THR A 142 8.88 10.96 15.96
CA THR A 142 9.58 12.22 16.21
C THR A 142 11.08 11.98 16.32
N VAL A 143 11.81 12.50 15.34
CA VAL A 143 13.28 12.50 15.36
C VAL A 143 13.78 13.59 16.32
N PRO A 144 14.90 13.37 17.04
CA PRO A 144 15.44 14.36 17.96
C PRO A 144 15.67 15.72 17.32
N GLY A 145 15.42 16.78 18.08
CA GLY A 145 15.30 18.13 17.52
C GLY A 145 13.86 18.51 17.15
N GLY A 146 12.90 17.58 17.32
CA GLY A 146 11.47 17.83 17.11
C GLY A 146 11.08 17.77 15.64
N HIS A 147 11.77 16.95 14.84
CA HIS A 147 11.46 16.79 13.42
C HIS A 147 10.46 15.63 13.25
N PRO A 148 9.20 15.91 12.90
CA PRO A 148 8.22 14.86 12.69
C PRO A 148 8.44 14.17 11.34
N LEU A 149 8.27 12.85 11.33
CA LEU A 149 8.19 12.04 10.12
C LEU A 149 6.92 11.19 10.18
N THR A 150 6.17 11.17 9.08
CA THR A 150 4.98 10.32 8.94
C THR A 150 5.15 9.45 7.71
N ALA A 151 5.19 8.13 7.89
CA ALA A 151 5.10 7.20 6.78
C ALA A 151 3.63 7.00 6.41
N VAL A 152 3.34 7.01 5.12
CA VAL A 152 2.03 6.73 4.53
C VAL A 152 2.22 5.52 3.63
N VAL A 153 1.49 4.44 3.91
CA VAL A 153 1.53 3.20 3.13
C VAL A 153 0.13 2.90 2.61
N LEU A 154 -0.02 2.86 1.29
CA LEU A 154 -1.24 2.41 0.62
C LEU A 154 -1.17 0.89 0.44
N VAL A 155 -2.14 0.19 1.03
CA VAL A 155 -2.34 -1.25 0.90
C VAL A 155 -3.49 -1.49 -0.07
N ASP A 156 -3.23 -2.20 -1.15
CA ASP A 156 -4.23 -2.61 -2.15
C ASP A 156 -4.79 -3.98 -1.75
N ASN A 157 -6.04 -3.99 -1.29
CA ASN A 157 -6.69 -5.18 -0.76
C ASN A 157 -7.29 -6.06 -1.86
N GLU A 158 -7.55 -5.52 -3.05
CA GLU A 158 -8.14 -6.27 -4.17
C GLU A 158 -7.17 -7.28 -4.81
N LEU A 159 -5.88 -7.13 -4.51
CA LEU A 159 -4.79 -7.94 -5.07
C LEU A 159 -3.93 -8.58 -3.97
N GLY A 160 -4.57 -9.06 -2.90
CA GLY A 160 -3.89 -9.80 -1.83
C GLY A 160 -3.25 -8.90 -0.75
N ALA A 161 -3.80 -7.70 -0.52
CA ALA A 161 -3.35 -6.77 0.51
C ALA A 161 -1.86 -6.41 0.43
N PHE A 162 -1.34 -6.11 -0.76
CA PHE A 162 0.06 -5.73 -0.94
C PHE A 162 0.28 -4.22 -0.81
N ALA A 163 1.49 -3.82 -0.43
CA ALA A 163 1.86 -2.42 -0.26
C ALA A 163 2.09 -1.71 -1.62
N ALA A 164 1.02 -1.22 -2.24
CA ALA A 164 1.03 -0.63 -3.58
C ALA A 164 1.87 0.65 -3.69
N GLU A 165 1.86 1.49 -2.65
CA GLU A 165 2.65 2.72 -2.61
C GLU A 165 3.09 3.04 -1.17
N GLY A 166 4.26 3.67 -1.03
CA GLY A 166 4.75 4.11 0.27
C GLY A 166 5.66 5.32 0.17
N TYR A 167 5.45 6.30 1.05
CA TYR A 167 6.29 7.50 1.13
C TYR A 167 6.34 8.06 2.55
N VAL A 168 7.33 8.92 2.80
CA VAL A 168 7.53 9.58 4.10
C VAL A 168 7.38 11.09 3.96
N LEU A 169 6.49 11.66 4.75
CA LEU A 169 6.27 13.09 4.88
C LEU A 169 7.06 13.67 6.05
N GLN A 170 7.65 14.85 5.86
CA GLN A 170 8.28 15.63 6.94
C GLN A 170 7.25 16.52 7.63
N SER A 171 6.21 15.89 8.17
CA SER A 171 5.08 16.58 8.79
C SER A 171 4.53 15.73 9.95
N PRO A 172 3.93 16.37 10.97
CA PRO A 172 3.19 15.67 12.01
C PRO A 172 2.12 14.76 11.41
N LEU A 173 1.78 13.69 12.13
CA LEU A 173 0.78 12.72 11.72
C LEU A 173 -0.57 13.39 11.40
N GLU A 174 -0.95 14.38 12.20
CA GLU A 174 -2.20 15.13 12.07
C GLU A 174 -2.23 15.97 10.79
N ASP A 175 -1.10 16.59 10.43
CA ASP A 175 -0.98 17.40 9.21
C ASP A 175 -0.99 16.50 7.96
N ALA A 176 -0.37 15.32 8.03
CA ALA A 176 -0.43 14.32 6.98
C ALA A 176 -1.86 13.80 6.76
N VAL A 177 -2.59 13.51 7.85
CA VAL A 177 -4.01 13.14 7.77
C VAL A 177 -4.84 14.27 7.16
N ALA A 178 -4.65 15.52 7.60
CA ALA A 178 -5.38 16.66 7.04
C ALA A 178 -5.12 16.84 5.54
N LEU A 179 -3.88 16.66 5.09
CA LEU A 179 -3.50 16.72 3.68
C LEU A 179 -4.19 15.64 2.85
N LEU A 180 -4.25 14.40 3.36
CA LEU A 180 -4.90 13.28 2.66
C LEU A 180 -6.42 13.43 2.59
N LEU A 181 -7.01 14.23 3.48
CA LEU A 181 -8.44 14.45 3.56
C LEU A 181 -8.95 15.72 2.87
N GLU A 182 -8.06 16.57 2.32
CA GLU A 182 -8.42 17.90 1.79
C GLU A 182 -9.57 17.85 0.75
N ASP A 183 -9.59 16.81 -0.08
CA ASP A 183 -10.62 16.55 -1.10
C ASP A 183 -11.18 15.11 -1.00
N ALA A 184 -11.15 14.52 0.20
CA ALA A 184 -11.58 13.13 0.38
C ALA A 184 -13.09 12.95 0.10
N ASP A 185 -13.42 11.76 -0.41
CA ASP A 185 -14.82 11.37 -0.59
C ASP A 185 -15.54 11.33 0.77
N PRO A 186 -16.81 11.77 0.86
CA PRO A 186 -17.62 11.65 2.09
C PRO A 186 -17.69 10.25 2.70
N ASP A 187 -17.41 9.20 1.94
CA ASP A 187 -17.40 7.80 2.40
C ASP A 187 -16.03 7.35 2.95
N VAL A 188 -15.03 8.23 2.95
CA VAL A 188 -13.74 7.98 3.62
C VAL A 188 -13.95 7.96 5.14
N ARG A 189 -13.36 6.96 5.78
CA ARG A 189 -13.31 6.75 7.22
C ARG A 189 -11.89 6.89 7.70
N VAL A 190 -11.74 7.55 8.85
CA VAL A 190 -10.46 7.67 9.55
C VAL A 190 -10.62 7.05 10.92
N ARG A 191 -9.71 6.15 11.28
CA ARG A 191 -9.68 5.51 12.59
C ARG A 191 -8.28 5.49 13.18
N ASP A 192 -8.22 5.65 14.49
CA ASP A 192 -7.02 5.33 15.26
C ASP A 192 -6.92 3.80 15.36
N ILE A 193 -5.72 3.27 15.12
CA ILE A 193 -5.39 1.86 15.29
C ILE A 193 -4.15 1.71 16.19
N PRO A 194 -4.00 0.58 16.91
CA PRO A 194 -2.80 0.31 17.69
C PRO A 194 -1.55 0.33 16.80
N PRO A 195 -0.44 0.96 17.24
CA PRO A 195 0.81 0.97 16.48
C PRO A 195 1.36 -0.43 16.16
N ALA A 196 1.11 -1.40 17.05
CA ALA A 196 1.51 -2.79 16.83
C ALA A 196 0.76 -3.42 15.65
N ASP A 197 -0.54 -3.15 15.52
CA ASP A 197 -1.37 -3.67 14.44
C ASP A 197 -0.98 -2.99 13.12
N ALA A 198 -0.77 -1.67 13.13
CA ALA A 198 -0.27 -0.95 11.96
C ALA A 198 1.07 -1.53 11.48
N ARG A 199 1.98 -1.81 12.42
CA ARG A 199 3.26 -2.46 12.10
C ARG A 199 3.05 -3.81 11.43
N ALA A 200 2.29 -4.71 12.06
CA ALA A 200 2.06 -6.05 11.57
C ALA A 200 1.46 -6.04 10.16
N ARG A 201 0.45 -5.19 9.93
CA ARG A 201 -0.22 -5.02 8.62
C ARG A 201 0.69 -4.48 7.53
N ILE A 202 1.49 -3.46 7.85
CA ILE A 202 2.44 -2.92 6.87
C ILE A 202 3.54 -3.94 6.56
N GLU A 203 4.08 -4.65 7.56
CA GLU A 203 5.07 -5.71 7.34
C GLU A 203 4.50 -6.85 6.47
N ALA A 204 3.25 -7.27 6.70
CA ALA A 204 2.56 -8.26 5.87
C ALA A 204 2.35 -7.77 4.43
N ALA A 205 1.86 -6.53 4.25
CA ALA A 205 1.65 -5.95 2.92
C ALA A 205 2.95 -5.79 2.13
N LEU A 206 4.05 -5.48 2.83
CA LEU A 206 5.38 -5.41 2.25
C LEU A 206 5.92 -6.78 1.87
N HIS A 207 5.58 -7.83 2.63
CA HIS A 207 5.89 -9.21 2.28
C HIS A 207 5.18 -9.65 1.00
N GLU A 208 3.88 -9.35 0.88
CA GLU A 208 3.10 -9.65 -0.33
C GLU A 208 3.62 -8.89 -1.55
N LEU A 209 4.08 -7.65 -1.38
CA LEU A 209 4.75 -6.89 -2.44
C LEU A 209 6.00 -7.64 -2.96
N ASP A 210 6.77 -8.26 -2.07
CA ASP A 210 8.01 -8.98 -2.40
C ASP A 210 7.73 -10.34 -3.09
N LEU A 211 6.58 -10.96 -2.82
CA LEU A 211 6.14 -12.22 -3.44
C LEU A 211 5.41 -12.02 -4.78
N GLY A 212 4.63 -10.93 -4.89
CA GLY A 212 3.65 -10.71 -5.95
C GLY A 212 4.13 -9.83 -7.12
N PRO A 213 3.24 -9.01 -7.72
CA PRO A 213 3.54 -8.22 -8.93
C PRO A 213 4.65 -7.16 -8.76
N GLY A 214 5.11 -6.94 -7.52
CA GLY A 214 6.20 -6.04 -7.15
C GLY A 214 7.62 -6.59 -7.32
N ARG A 215 7.81 -7.84 -7.80
CA ARG A 215 9.14 -8.42 -8.02
C ARG A 215 9.91 -7.67 -9.13
N GLY A 216 10.63 -6.62 -8.75
CA GLY A 216 11.32 -5.70 -9.67
C GLY A 216 11.04 -4.21 -9.40
N GLY A 217 10.14 -3.89 -8.46
CA GLY A 217 10.03 -2.61 -7.75
C GLY A 217 9.29 -1.50 -8.49
N TYR A 218 8.21 -1.01 -7.87
CA TYR A 218 7.64 0.31 -8.16
C TYR A 218 8.65 1.39 -7.75
N GLU A 219 8.89 2.40 -8.60
CA GLU A 219 9.89 3.45 -8.36
C GLU A 219 9.68 4.19 -7.01
N SER A 220 8.43 4.27 -6.52
CA SER A 220 8.07 4.94 -5.26
C SER A 220 8.67 4.30 -4.01
N TRP A 221 8.91 2.99 -4.02
CA TRP A 221 9.46 2.27 -2.87
C TRP A 221 10.98 2.38 -2.75
N ALA A 222 11.69 2.72 -3.82
CA ALA A 222 13.16 2.74 -3.81
C ALA A 222 13.72 3.72 -2.76
N GLU A 223 13.17 4.92 -2.66
CA GLU A 223 13.63 5.90 -1.66
C GLU A 223 13.04 5.63 -0.27
N SER A 224 11.78 5.19 -0.23
CA SER A 224 10.99 5.14 0.99
C SER A 224 11.19 3.85 1.79
N ARG A 225 11.44 2.70 1.13
CA ARG A 225 11.41 1.38 1.78
C ARG A 225 12.33 1.30 3.00
N PRO A 226 13.62 1.68 2.94
CA PRO A 226 14.50 1.56 4.10
C PRO A 226 14.12 2.52 5.24
N VAL A 227 13.52 3.67 4.92
CA VAL A 227 13.05 4.63 5.92
C VAL A 227 11.78 4.10 6.60
N VAL A 228 10.85 3.53 5.83
CA VAL A 228 9.64 2.90 6.34
C VAL A 228 10.01 1.70 7.22
N ASP A 229 10.86 0.78 6.76
CA ASP A 229 11.32 -0.38 7.54
C ASP A 229 11.95 0.06 8.88
N TRP A 230 12.77 1.11 8.86
CA TRP A 230 13.33 1.69 10.08
C TRP A 230 12.26 2.25 11.00
N MET A 231 11.28 3.01 10.49
CA MET A 231 10.17 3.53 11.30
C MET A 231 9.35 2.41 11.92
N LEU A 232 9.05 1.34 11.18
CA LEU A 232 8.33 0.15 11.67
C LEU A 232 9.12 -0.57 12.77
N SER A 233 10.44 -0.62 12.66
CA SER A 233 11.31 -1.24 13.69
C SER A 233 11.21 -0.57 15.06
N LEU A 234 10.80 0.70 15.11
CA LEU A 234 10.58 1.46 16.34
C LEU A 234 9.23 1.15 17.01
N LEU A 235 8.25 0.64 16.25
CA LEU A 235 6.92 0.33 16.74
C LEU A 235 6.90 -0.98 17.55
N PRO A 236 5.98 -1.15 18.50
CA PRO A 236 5.81 -2.41 19.22
C PRO A 236 5.51 -3.57 18.25
N ALA A 237 6.07 -4.75 18.51
CA ALA A 237 5.76 -5.97 17.76
C ALA A 237 4.52 -6.69 18.36
N GLY A 238 4.03 -7.72 17.67
CA GLY A 238 2.97 -8.61 18.15
C GLY A 238 1.55 -8.06 18.04
N GLY A 239 1.33 -7.12 17.11
CA GLY A 239 -0.02 -6.71 16.72
C GLY A 239 -0.66 -7.67 15.72
N ASP A 240 -1.89 -7.34 15.35
CA ASP A 240 -2.74 -8.16 14.48
C ASP A 240 -2.72 -7.69 13.02
N ASP A 241 -2.29 -8.57 12.12
CA ASP A 241 -2.26 -8.40 10.66
C ASP A 241 -3.47 -9.02 9.95
N ASP A 242 -4.42 -9.63 10.67
CA ASP A 242 -5.62 -10.27 10.12
C ASP A 242 -6.64 -9.21 9.65
N VAL A 243 -6.31 -8.54 8.56
CA VAL A 243 -7.16 -7.58 7.85
C VAL A 243 -8.10 -8.30 6.90
N LEU A 244 -7.59 -9.35 6.24
CA LEU A 244 -8.30 -10.20 5.30
C LEU A 244 -8.80 -11.44 6.04
N ARG A 245 -9.96 -11.30 6.68
CA ARG A 245 -10.58 -12.44 7.35
C ARG A 245 -11.18 -13.36 6.30
N GLU A 246 -10.55 -14.51 6.07
CA GLU A 246 -11.15 -15.57 5.26
C GLU A 246 -12.42 -16.09 5.95
N LEU A 247 -13.56 -15.97 5.25
CA LEU A 247 -14.83 -16.51 5.71
C LEU A 247 -14.83 -18.03 5.54
N SER A 248 -15.23 -18.74 6.60
CA SER A 248 -15.48 -20.18 6.49
C SER A 248 -16.69 -20.47 5.61
N GLU A 249 -16.76 -21.71 5.07
CA GLU A 249 -17.92 -22.16 4.29
C GLU A 249 -19.24 -21.99 5.05
N ASP A 250 -19.24 -22.32 6.36
CA ASP A 250 -20.41 -22.14 7.23
C ASP A 250 -20.86 -20.68 7.34
N GLU A 251 -19.91 -19.73 7.35
CA GLU A 251 -20.24 -18.30 7.40
C GLU A 251 -20.77 -17.77 6.06
N LEU A 252 -20.22 -18.25 4.95
CA LEU A 252 -20.73 -17.95 3.61
C LEU A 252 -22.15 -18.49 3.44
N ASP A 253 -22.39 -19.72 3.90
CA ASP A 253 -23.71 -20.33 3.92
C ASP A 253 -24.71 -19.52 4.76
N GLU A 254 -24.31 -19.07 5.96
CA GLU A 254 -25.17 -18.20 6.78
C GLU A 254 -25.50 -16.88 6.05
N ILE A 255 -24.53 -16.30 5.33
CA ILE A 255 -24.74 -15.09 4.54
C ILE A 255 -25.73 -15.35 3.39
N SER A 256 -25.56 -16.45 2.65
CA SER A 256 -26.49 -16.90 1.61
C SER A 256 -27.90 -17.10 2.18
N GLU A 257 -28.04 -17.79 3.30
CA GLU A 257 -29.35 -18.04 3.94
C GLU A 257 -30.05 -16.74 4.36
N ARG A 258 -29.32 -15.80 4.95
CA ARG A 258 -29.88 -14.49 5.32
C ARG A 258 -30.33 -13.69 4.10
N PHE A 259 -29.56 -13.71 3.00
CA PHE A 259 -29.96 -13.09 1.74
C PHE A 259 -31.25 -13.72 1.19
N LEU A 260 -31.33 -15.05 1.15
CA LEU A 260 -32.49 -15.79 0.65
C LEU A 260 -33.76 -15.56 1.49
N ALA A 261 -33.60 -15.37 2.80
CA ALA A 261 -34.69 -15.04 3.72
C ALA A 261 -35.11 -13.55 3.68
N SER A 262 -34.31 -12.69 3.03
CA SER A 262 -34.57 -11.25 2.95
C SER A 262 -35.71 -10.93 1.96
N PRO A 263 -36.21 -9.67 1.94
CA PRO A 263 -37.15 -9.22 0.92
C PRO A 263 -36.63 -9.32 -0.53
N PHE A 264 -35.32 -9.42 -0.73
CA PHE A 264 -34.67 -9.53 -2.05
C PHE A 264 -34.46 -10.99 -2.49
N GLY A 265 -34.57 -11.95 -1.57
CA GLY A 265 -34.32 -13.38 -1.81
C GLY A 265 -35.40 -14.19 -2.56
N PRO A 266 -36.71 -13.85 -2.58
CA PRO A 266 -37.75 -14.76 -3.10
C PRO A 266 -37.57 -15.22 -4.56
N ALA A 267 -36.89 -14.44 -5.40
CA ALA A 267 -36.60 -14.81 -6.79
C ALA A 267 -35.46 -15.85 -6.95
N TRP A 268 -34.80 -16.19 -5.84
CA TRP A 268 -33.56 -16.97 -5.76
C TRP A 268 -33.66 -18.19 -4.85
N THR A 269 -34.84 -18.46 -4.25
CA THR A 269 -35.04 -19.58 -3.32
C THR A 269 -35.21 -20.94 -4.01
N ASP A 270 -35.24 -20.98 -5.34
CA ASP A 270 -35.26 -22.25 -6.08
C ASP A 270 -33.94 -23.00 -5.84
N HIS A 271 -34.05 -24.31 -5.58
CA HIS A 271 -32.89 -25.15 -5.31
C HIS A 271 -31.88 -25.13 -6.49
N ASP A 272 -32.37 -25.01 -7.72
CA ASP A 272 -31.51 -24.97 -8.91
C ASP A 272 -30.70 -23.67 -9.03
N LEU A 273 -31.04 -22.63 -8.27
CA LEU A 273 -30.33 -21.34 -8.24
C LEU A 273 -29.34 -21.23 -7.08
N ARG A 274 -29.41 -22.14 -6.08
CA ARG A 274 -28.51 -22.12 -4.92
C ARG A 274 -27.02 -22.13 -5.31
N PRO A 275 -26.56 -22.95 -6.27
CA PRO A 275 -25.15 -22.93 -6.68
C PRO A 275 -24.68 -21.55 -7.17
N LEU A 276 -25.53 -20.83 -7.92
CA LEU A 276 -25.21 -19.49 -8.40
C LEU A 276 -25.15 -18.47 -7.25
N VAL A 277 -26.05 -18.58 -6.27
CA VAL A 277 -26.04 -17.72 -5.08
C VAL A 277 -24.74 -17.91 -4.29
N ASP A 278 -24.40 -19.16 -3.99
CA ASP A 278 -23.19 -19.47 -3.20
C ASP A 278 -21.93 -19.04 -3.94
N GLU A 279 -21.87 -19.24 -5.26
CA GLU A 279 -20.71 -18.83 -6.05
C GLU A 279 -20.55 -17.30 -6.10
N VAL A 280 -21.63 -16.54 -6.28
CA VAL A 280 -21.53 -15.07 -6.28
C VAL A 280 -21.18 -14.53 -4.88
N VAL A 281 -21.73 -15.13 -3.81
CA VAL A 281 -21.39 -14.77 -2.42
C VAL A 281 -19.92 -15.11 -2.13
N ALA A 282 -19.45 -16.30 -2.51
CA ALA A 282 -18.06 -16.70 -2.36
C ALA A 282 -17.11 -15.82 -3.18
N ALA A 283 -17.47 -15.45 -4.41
CA ALA A 283 -16.67 -14.51 -5.19
C ALA A 283 -16.60 -13.13 -4.52
N GLY A 284 -17.69 -12.70 -3.88
CA GLY A 284 -17.74 -11.46 -3.12
C GLY A 284 -16.85 -11.46 -1.87
N SER A 285 -16.54 -12.62 -1.28
CA SER A 285 -15.65 -12.69 -0.10
C SER A 285 -14.18 -12.46 -0.42
N ALA A 286 -13.84 -12.32 -1.71
CA ALA A 286 -12.53 -11.85 -2.14
C ALA A 286 -12.47 -10.33 -2.36
N ASN A 287 -13.61 -9.62 -2.25
CA ASN A 287 -13.68 -8.18 -2.45
C ASN A 287 -13.06 -7.43 -1.27
N GLY A 288 -12.18 -6.46 -1.55
CA GLY A 288 -11.55 -5.64 -0.53
C GLY A 288 -11.00 -6.49 0.61
N ILE A 289 -11.59 -6.36 1.80
CA ILE A 289 -11.15 -7.07 3.02
C ILE A 289 -11.99 -8.31 3.38
N GLY A 290 -12.82 -8.76 2.43
CA GLY A 290 -13.55 -10.02 2.50
C GLY A 290 -15.01 -9.91 2.92
N ASP A 291 -15.67 -8.79 2.60
CA ASP A 291 -17.09 -8.61 2.87
C ASP A 291 -17.95 -8.89 1.61
N PRO A 292 -18.61 -10.06 1.51
CA PRO A 292 -19.37 -10.45 0.31
C PRO A 292 -20.65 -9.63 0.08
N LEU A 293 -21.02 -8.78 1.04
CA LEU A 293 -22.20 -7.90 0.93
C LEU A 293 -21.85 -6.49 0.46
N VAL A 294 -20.57 -6.17 0.27
CA VAL A 294 -20.12 -4.85 -0.16
C VAL A 294 -19.49 -4.95 -1.55
N TRP A 295 -20.12 -4.27 -2.52
CA TRP A 295 -19.75 -4.37 -3.93
C TRP A 295 -19.39 -2.99 -4.48
N SER A 296 -18.12 -2.80 -4.80
CA SER A 296 -17.64 -1.62 -5.51
C SER A 296 -17.97 -1.74 -7.01
N PRO A 297 -18.05 -0.62 -7.75
CA PRO A 297 -18.17 -0.66 -9.22
C PRO A 297 -17.05 -1.46 -9.89
N TYR A 298 -15.85 -1.48 -9.31
CA TYR A 298 -14.72 -2.27 -9.80
C TYR A 298 -14.96 -3.76 -9.63
N ASN A 299 -15.40 -4.22 -8.45
CA ASN A 299 -15.63 -5.64 -8.18
C ASN A 299 -16.79 -6.21 -8.98
N VAL A 300 -17.83 -5.40 -9.19
CA VAL A 300 -18.92 -5.73 -10.13
C VAL A 300 -18.40 -5.93 -11.54
N ALA A 301 -17.59 -4.99 -12.03
CA ALA A 301 -17.01 -5.09 -13.37
C ALA A 301 -16.04 -6.29 -13.49
N SER A 302 -15.28 -6.57 -12.43
CA SER A 302 -14.37 -7.72 -12.37
C SER A 302 -15.12 -9.03 -12.42
N LEU A 303 -16.13 -9.22 -11.56
CA LEU A 303 -16.93 -10.46 -11.50
C LEU A 303 -17.59 -10.78 -12.85
N LEU A 304 -18.16 -9.76 -13.49
CA LEU A 304 -18.86 -9.89 -14.76
C LEU A 304 -17.93 -9.77 -15.98
N ASP A 305 -16.61 -9.69 -15.80
CA ASP A 305 -15.64 -9.71 -16.88
C ASP A 305 -15.45 -11.16 -17.39
N PRO A 306 -15.87 -11.48 -18.63
CA PRO A 306 -15.72 -12.82 -19.19
C PRO A 306 -14.27 -13.32 -19.27
N GLN A 307 -13.31 -12.40 -19.28
CA GLN A 307 -11.89 -12.74 -19.40
C GLN A 307 -11.30 -13.21 -18.08
N ARG A 308 -11.86 -12.77 -16.94
CA ARG A 308 -11.34 -13.09 -15.60
C ARG A 308 -11.85 -14.42 -15.05
N ARG A 309 -12.97 -14.94 -15.59
CA ARG A 309 -13.55 -16.25 -15.23
C ARG A 309 -13.73 -16.46 -13.72
N HIS A 310 -14.21 -15.43 -13.02
CA HIS A 310 -14.53 -15.54 -11.60
C HIS A 310 -15.71 -16.48 -11.31
N LEU A 311 -16.58 -16.69 -12.30
CA LEU A 311 -17.70 -17.63 -12.24
C LEU A 311 -17.45 -18.82 -13.17
N ASP A 312 -17.75 -20.02 -12.70
CA ASP A 312 -17.69 -21.28 -13.42
C ASP A 312 -18.77 -21.31 -14.50
N ARG A 313 -18.36 -21.62 -15.73
CA ARG A 313 -19.27 -21.79 -16.87
C ARG A 313 -20.24 -22.97 -16.69
N GLY A 314 -19.92 -23.92 -15.81
CA GLY A 314 -20.77 -25.04 -15.44
C GLY A 314 -21.91 -24.68 -14.49
N THR A 315 -21.89 -23.49 -13.88
CA THR A 315 -22.89 -23.09 -12.89
C THR A 315 -24.28 -22.96 -13.52
N PRO A 316 -25.31 -23.64 -12.97
CA PRO A 316 -26.68 -23.54 -13.46
C PRO A 316 -27.19 -22.09 -13.46
N SER A 317 -27.88 -21.70 -14.54
CA SER A 317 -28.48 -20.37 -14.70
C SER A 317 -27.49 -19.20 -14.61
N LEU A 318 -26.22 -19.41 -15.02
CA LEU A 318 -25.17 -18.38 -15.00
C LEU A 318 -25.59 -17.08 -15.71
N ASP A 319 -26.43 -17.16 -16.73
CA ASP A 319 -27.01 -16.00 -17.42
C ASP A 319 -27.81 -15.06 -16.49
N ARG A 320 -28.26 -15.55 -15.32
CA ARG A 320 -28.94 -14.76 -14.29
C ARG A 320 -28.00 -14.07 -13.30
N ALA A 321 -26.68 -14.28 -13.38
CA ALA A 321 -25.72 -13.67 -12.46
C ALA A 321 -25.85 -12.13 -12.36
N PRO A 322 -26.06 -11.36 -13.46
CA PRO A 322 -26.25 -9.91 -13.34
C PRO A 322 -27.49 -9.54 -12.54
N ASP A 323 -28.60 -10.28 -12.68
CA ASP A 323 -29.83 -10.00 -11.93
C ASP A 323 -29.68 -10.36 -10.45
N LEU A 324 -29.03 -11.48 -10.15
CA LEU A 324 -28.69 -11.86 -8.78
C LEU A 324 -27.82 -10.80 -8.13
N LEU A 325 -26.79 -10.34 -8.84
CA LEU A 325 -25.88 -9.31 -8.33
C LEU A 325 -26.60 -7.99 -8.06
N ARG A 326 -27.59 -7.59 -8.88
CA ARG A 326 -28.42 -6.40 -8.60
C ARG A 326 -29.17 -6.53 -7.28
N ASP A 327 -29.75 -7.69 -6.99
CA ASP A 327 -30.51 -7.92 -5.76
C ASP A 327 -29.59 -8.07 -4.54
N LEU A 328 -28.46 -8.74 -4.69
CA LEU A 328 -27.45 -8.88 -3.65
C LEU A 328 -26.83 -7.52 -3.29
N ILE A 329 -26.52 -6.67 -4.28
CA ILE A 329 -26.04 -5.29 -4.04
C ILE A 329 -27.06 -4.50 -3.22
N ARG A 330 -28.34 -4.54 -3.61
CA ARG A 330 -29.39 -3.80 -2.88
C ARG A 330 -29.54 -4.29 -1.45
N TYR A 331 -29.55 -5.62 -1.25
CA TYR A 331 -29.61 -6.23 0.07
C TYR A 331 -28.38 -5.85 0.89
N GLY A 332 -27.18 -6.18 0.41
CA GLY A 332 -25.94 -6.01 1.13
C GLY A 332 -25.65 -4.55 1.47
N HIS A 333 -25.83 -3.63 0.51
CA HIS A 333 -25.62 -2.21 0.78
C HIS A 333 -26.65 -1.64 1.77
N ALA A 334 -27.89 -2.14 1.77
CA ALA A 334 -28.89 -1.74 2.76
C ALA A 334 -28.54 -2.27 4.16
N GLU A 335 -28.15 -3.54 4.27
CA GLU A 335 -27.73 -4.17 5.52
C GLU A 335 -26.51 -3.48 6.14
N ARG A 336 -25.57 -3.02 5.30
CA ARG A 336 -24.36 -2.31 5.73
C ARG A 336 -24.54 -0.80 5.84
N GLY A 337 -25.73 -0.27 5.55
CA GLY A 337 -26.04 1.15 5.65
C GLY A 337 -25.23 2.04 4.70
N LEU A 338 -24.86 1.53 3.51
CA LEU A 338 -24.17 2.30 2.50
C LEU A 338 -25.07 3.40 1.93
N ARG A 339 -24.44 4.49 1.51
CA ARG A 339 -25.15 5.62 0.91
C ARG A 339 -25.80 5.24 -0.43
N PRO A 340 -26.98 5.79 -0.77
CA PRO A 340 -27.69 5.44 -2.00
C PRO A 340 -26.89 5.68 -3.28
N GLU A 341 -25.99 6.68 -3.29
CA GLU A 341 -25.14 6.98 -4.45
C GLU A 341 -24.18 5.83 -4.78
N LEU A 342 -23.65 5.14 -3.75
CA LEU A 342 -22.76 3.99 -3.89
C LEU A 342 -23.49 2.78 -4.47
N THR A 343 -24.69 2.50 -3.97
CA THR A 343 -25.58 1.47 -4.53
C THR A 343 -25.92 1.77 -5.98
N THR A 344 -26.21 3.03 -6.31
CA THR A 344 -26.49 3.46 -7.69
C THR A 344 -25.28 3.25 -8.59
N ALA A 345 -24.08 3.59 -8.12
CA ALA A 345 -22.85 3.40 -8.88
C ALA A 345 -22.54 1.91 -9.15
N ALA A 346 -22.69 1.05 -8.14
CA ALA A 346 -22.51 -0.38 -8.28
C ALA A 346 -23.52 -1.00 -9.26
N LEU A 347 -24.81 -0.62 -9.17
CA LEU A 347 -25.84 -1.08 -10.10
C LEU A 347 -25.59 -0.60 -11.53
N ALA A 348 -25.11 0.63 -11.72
CA ALA A 348 -24.72 1.13 -13.03
C ALA A 348 -23.54 0.35 -13.65
N ALA A 349 -22.61 -0.15 -12.81
CA ALA A 349 -21.55 -1.05 -13.27
C ALA A 349 -22.09 -2.41 -13.72
N VAL A 350 -23.13 -2.95 -13.04
CA VAL A 350 -23.80 -4.17 -13.50
C VAL A 350 -24.39 -3.95 -14.88
N ASP A 351 -25.11 -2.85 -15.08
CA ASP A 351 -25.74 -2.52 -16.36
C ASP A 351 -24.71 -2.38 -17.49
N ALA A 352 -23.56 -1.78 -17.20
CA ALA A 352 -22.47 -1.63 -18.16
C ALA A 352 -21.82 -2.97 -18.56
N ALA A 353 -21.68 -3.91 -17.62
CA ALA A 353 -21.01 -5.20 -17.85
C ALA A 353 -21.94 -6.31 -18.38
N THR A 354 -23.25 -6.19 -18.15
CA THR A 354 -24.25 -7.24 -18.46
C THR A 354 -24.16 -7.72 -19.92
N GLY A 355 -24.07 -6.80 -20.89
CA GLY A 355 -24.11 -7.16 -22.31
C GLY A 355 -22.96 -8.07 -22.74
N SER A 356 -21.72 -7.70 -22.38
CA SER A 356 -20.52 -8.50 -22.67
C SER A 356 -20.52 -9.84 -21.92
N PHE A 357 -20.99 -9.83 -20.67
CA PHE A 357 -21.11 -11.03 -19.86
C PHE A 357 -22.05 -12.05 -20.50
N LEU A 358 -23.27 -11.64 -20.81
CA LEU A 358 -24.27 -12.51 -21.41
C LEU A 358 -23.83 -13.02 -22.79
N GLN A 359 -23.20 -12.18 -23.61
CA GLN A 359 -22.66 -12.64 -24.89
C GLN A 359 -21.68 -13.81 -24.69
N ALA A 360 -20.75 -13.70 -23.75
CA ALA A 360 -19.74 -14.72 -23.51
C ALA A 360 -20.30 -16.01 -22.89
N VAL A 361 -21.37 -15.91 -22.08
CA VAL A 361 -22.07 -17.09 -21.52
C VAL A 361 -22.80 -17.87 -22.62
N HIS A 362 -23.36 -17.18 -23.62
CA HIS A 362 -24.12 -17.80 -24.72
C HIS A 362 -23.24 -18.23 -25.91
N GLU A 363 -21.99 -17.76 -25.99
CA GLU A 363 -21.06 -18.21 -27.02
C GLU A 363 -20.67 -19.68 -26.76
N PRO A 364 -20.90 -20.59 -27.72
CA PRO A 364 -20.46 -21.97 -27.59
C PRO A 364 -18.93 -21.97 -27.48
N THR A 365 -18.41 -22.64 -26.45
CA THR A 365 -16.97 -22.80 -26.31
C THR A 365 -16.54 -23.79 -27.40
N ASP A 366 -15.80 -23.33 -28.41
CA ASP A 366 -15.06 -24.25 -29.27
C ASP A 366 -14.17 -25.08 -28.35
N ALA A 367 -14.45 -26.38 -28.29
CA ALA A 367 -13.79 -27.34 -27.44
C ALA A 367 -12.33 -27.50 -27.86
N ASP A 368 -11.41 -27.41 -26.89
CA ASP A 368 -10.11 -28.09 -26.95
C ASP A 368 -10.26 -29.53 -26.47
#